data_AF-A0A7V9ZXJ3-F1
#
_entry.id   AF-A0A7V9ZXJ3-F1
#
_cell.length_a   1.000
_cell.length_b   1.000
_cell.length_c   1.000
_cell.angle_alpha   90.00
_cell.angle_beta   90.00
_cell.angle_gamma   90.00
#
_symmetry.space_group_name_H-M   'P 1'
#
loop_
_entity.id
_entity.type
_entity.pdbx_description
1 polymer ?
#
loop_
_entity_poly.entity_id
_entity_poly.type
_entity_poly.pdbx_seq_one_letter_code
_entity_poly.pdbx_strand_id
1 'polypeptide(L)'
;AAHQWFGDLVTMGWWDNLWLNEGFASWMGTKCTAKFNPEWEVWLVRNVPRDPTRRPGIPKESAMEGDARSTTHPIQQPVATEAEANSAFDDITYNKGQSFIRMLESFLGEDVFRNGIRNYMAKHKLSNTTTADLWNALAEASGKPVGEIAAGWTQQPGFPIVKVMREPSGKILLTQERFTVNFPDAPALQWQIPLTYSIAGVPAPVSVLMTKKTMELPDIPEDRAVKFNVEGAGNYRVQYDAPSWKLLTAELANLSMADRVNLLSDSWALVQANRAPLSFYLDLVDKLPTATQLAEQEQIITAFGLINHLISETDKRGEFQEYARGVLGHSFQAVGWDPKPGESVRNAKLRAALIGALGALGDTDIIDGCRERFTRFVAEPETLSPDLRPSVLSVVGHYADEETWNKLHELGLKTNSVEEKQNYYAALVGAEDPKLVGRSLELALTDELPTSRALALVPRVARDSGHADLAWEFAKKNMKQLLRKADALAVNSYAPGMFTFFADSARADELKAYAKSDLPPGAVKAVNQAADEVSFRAEFKERLTTQISARKAAEGAHD
;
A
#
# COMPACT_ATOMS: atom_id res chain seq x y z
N ALA A 1 -15.21 17.98 -2.80
CA ALA A 1 -15.71 18.72 -1.61
C ALA A 1 -14.56 19.20 -0.73
N ALA A 2 -13.67 18.35 -0.20
CA ALA A 2 -12.63 18.78 0.74
C ALA A 2 -11.72 19.93 0.24
N HIS A 3 -11.27 19.90 -1.02
CA HIS A 3 -10.45 20.98 -1.61
C HIS A 3 -11.13 22.36 -1.64
N GLN A 4 -12.47 22.41 -1.65
CA GLN A 4 -13.21 23.67 -1.59
C GLN A 4 -12.92 24.44 -0.29
N TRP A 5 -12.50 23.75 0.78
CA TRP A 5 -12.00 24.36 2.01
C TRP A 5 -10.47 24.36 2.05
N PHE A 6 -9.83 23.20 1.89
CA PHE A 6 -8.38 23.02 1.95
C PHE A 6 -7.76 23.10 0.54
N GLY A 7 -7.47 24.32 0.11
CA GLY A 7 -6.85 24.62 -1.17
C GLY A 7 -7.51 25.79 -1.90
N ASP A 8 -8.84 25.81 -1.97
CA ASP A 8 -9.58 26.88 -2.65
C ASP A 8 -9.88 28.05 -1.71
N LEU A 9 -10.50 27.79 -0.54
CA LEU A 9 -10.84 28.84 0.43
C LEU A 9 -9.62 29.29 1.24
N VAL A 10 -8.80 28.34 1.70
CA VAL A 10 -7.53 28.60 2.37
C VAL A 10 -6.46 27.83 1.62
N THR A 11 -5.52 28.56 1.03
CA THR A 11 -4.50 28.00 0.14
C THR A 11 -3.15 27.97 0.85
N MET A 12 -2.28 27.01 0.53
CA MET A 12 -0.88 27.10 0.98
C MET A 12 -0.21 28.39 0.45
N GLY A 13 0.74 28.92 1.21
CA GLY A 13 1.54 30.08 0.81
C GLY A 13 2.51 29.79 -0.33
N TRP A 14 3.03 28.58 -0.36
CA TRP A 14 3.91 28.10 -1.43
C TRP A 14 3.88 26.56 -1.51
N TRP A 15 4.44 26.00 -2.58
CA TRP A 15 4.44 24.56 -2.88
C TRP A 15 5.21 23.71 -1.85
N ASP A 16 6.11 24.32 -1.08
CA ASP A 16 6.76 23.65 0.05
C ASP A 16 5.76 23.21 1.14
N ASN A 17 4.58 23.83 1.15
CA ASN A 17 3.46 23.58 2.07
C ASN A 17 2.28 22.88 1.37
N LEU A 18 2.49 22.28 0.20
CA LEU A 18 1.46 21.59 -0.59
C LEU A 18 0.62 20.58 0.23
N TRP A 19 1.24 19.94 1.21
CA TRP A 19 0.59 18.98 2.09
C TRP A 19 -0.59 19.58 2.90
N LEU A 20 -0.61 20.90 3.14
CA LEU A 20 -1.75 21.58 3.79
C LEU A 20 -3.03 21.45 2.98
N ASN A 21 -2.92 21.32 1.65
CA ASN A 21 -4.04 21.07 0.77
C ASN A 21 -4.25 19.56 0.63
N GLU A 22 -3.25 18.86 0.09
CA GLU A 22 -3.41 17.47 -0.36
C GLU A 22 -3.55 16.46 0.79
N GLY A 23 -2.79 16.64 1.88
CA GLY A 23 -2.89 15.79 3.07
C GLY A 23 -4.24 15.96 3.79
N PHE A 24 -4.73 17.20 3.91
CA PHE A 24 -6.04 17.48 4.50
C PHE A 24 -7.19 17.05 3.60
N ALA A 25 -7.09 17.26 2.29
CA ALA A 25 -8.11 16.81 1.35
C ALA A 25 -8.23 15.28 1.35
N SER A 26 -7.10 14.58 1.38
CA SER A 26 -7.04 13.12 1.53
C SER A 26 -7.69 12.69 2.85
N TRP A 27 -7.23 13.25 3.97
CA TRP A 27 -7.77 12.92 5.30
C TRP A 27 -9.27 13.17 5.41
N MET A 28 -9.75 14.34 4.96
CA MET A 28 -11.17 14.67 5.00
C MET A 28 -11.98 13.78 4.06
N GLY A 29 -11.46 13.47 2.87
CA GLY A 29 -12.09 12.53 1.93
C GLY A 29 -12.27 11.15 2.56
N THR A 30 -11.20 10.59 3.13
CA THR A 30 -11.23 9.28 3.79
C THR A 30 -12.11 9.29 5.05
N LYS A 31 -12.01 10.33 5.88
CA LYS A 31 -12.82 10.48 7.10
C LYS A 31 -14.31 10.60 6.80
N CYS A 32 -14.69 11.43 5.84
CA CYS A 32 -16.09 11.54 5.40
C CYS A 32 -16.58 10.22 4.82
N THR A 33 -15.79 9.56 3.99
CA THR A 33 -16.18 8.27 3.39
C THR A 33 -16.39 7.21 4.47
N ALA A 34 -15.49 7.10 5.45
CA ALA A 34 -15.64 6.19 6.58
C ALA A 34 -16.85 6.50 7.45
N LYS A 35 -17.21 7.79 7.60
CA LYS A 35 -18.40 8.21 8.36
C LYS A 35 -19.71 7.85 7.65
N PHE A 36 -19.77 8.04 6.34
CA PHE A 36 -21.00 7.83 5.57
C PHE A 36 -21.14 6.41 5.02
N ASN A 37 -20.03 5.66 4.89
CA ASN A 37 -19.98 4.28 4.39
C ASN A 37 -19.01 3.44 5.25
N PRO A 38 -19.31 3.22 6.55
CA PRO A 38 -18.41 2.52 7.47
C PRO A 38 -18.06 1.10 7.03
N GLU A 39 -18.95 0.44 6.29
CA GLU A 39 -18.78 -0.92 5.76
C GLU A 39 -17.71 -1.03 4.65
N TRP A 40 -17.24 0.09 4.09
CA TRP A 40 -16.19 0.10 3.07
C TRP A 40 -14.78 0.01 3.64
N GLU A 41 -14.61 0.20 4.95
CA GLU A 41 -13.33 0.01 5.65
C GLU A 41 -12.16 0.81 5.03
N VAL A 42 -12.44 2.00 4.48
CA VAL A 42 -11.51 2.79 3.64
C VAL A 42 -10.15 3.14 4.27
N TRP A 43 -10.02 3.02 5.59
CA TRP A 43 -8.75 3.18 6.29
C TRP A 43 -7.83 1.96 6.21
N LEU A 44 -8.39 0.78 5.94
CA LEU A 44 -7.76 -0.51 6.15
C LEU A 44 -7.76 -1.39 4.90
N VAL A 45 -8.53 -1.06 3.87
CA VAL A 45 -8.56 -1.83 2.63
C VAL A 45 -7.51 -1.36 1.63
N ARG A 46 -7.07 -2.29 0.80
CA ARG A 46 -6.15 -2.06 -0.30
C ARG A 46 -6.75 -1.10 -1.33
N ASN A 47 -5.92 -0.20 -1.84
CA ASN A 47 -6.22 0.65 -2.99
C ASN A 47 -5.31 0.28 -4.17
N VAL A 48 -5.83 0.41 -5.39
CA VAL A 48 -5.04 0.30 -6.62
C VAL A 48 -4.82 1.72 -7.15
N PRO A 49 -3.58 2.24 -7.12
CA PRO A 49 -3.29 3.58 -7.61
C PRO A 49 -3.68 3.74 -9.09
N ARG A 50 -4.13 4.94 -9.44
CA ARG A 50 -4.38 5.31 -10.84
C ARG A 50 -3.09 5.29 -11.66
N ASP A 51 -1.99 5.69 -11.03
CA ASP A 51 -0.64 5.62 -11.58
C ASP A 51 -0.18 4.14 -11.60
N PRO A 52 -0.03 3.52 -12.79
CA PRO A 52 0.33 2.10 -12.90
C PRO A 52 1.75 1.80 -12.42
N THR A 53 2.60 2.80 -12.24
CA THR A 53 3.96 2.62 -11.71
C THR A 53 3.98 2.52 -10.19
N ARG A 54 2.85 2.81 -9.51
CA ARG A 54 2.71 2.64 -8.07
C ARG A 54 2.10 1.28 -7.74
N ARG A 55 2.51 0.74 -6.59
CA ARG A 55 2.09 -0.58 -6.12
C ARG A 55 0.73 -0.49 -5.41
N PRO A 56 -0.19 -1.44 -5.63
CA PRO A 56 -1.38 -1.58 -4.83
C PRO A 56 -1.05 -1.84 -3.35
N GLY A 57 -1.85 -1.30 -2.44
CA GLY A 57 -1.66 -1.49 -1.00
C GLY A 57 -2.59 -0.64 -0.17
N ILE A 58 -2.58 -0.84 1.15
CA ILE A 58 -3.26 0.05 2.09
C ILE A 58 -2.54 1.41 2.05
N PRO A 59 -3.21 2.55 1.84
CA PRO A 59 -2.54 3.83 1.58
C PRO A 59 -1.50 4.24 2.63
N LYS A 60 -1.80 4.05 3.92
CA LYS A 60 -0.86 4.30 5.02
C LYS A 60 0.39 3.42 4.88
N GLU A 61 0.19 2.14 4.60
CA GLU A 61 1.26 1.15 4.49
C GLU A 61 2.15 1.43 3.29
N SER A 62 1.57 1.79 2.14
CA SER A 62 2.32 2.21 0.94
C SER A 62 3.20 3.43 1.21
N ALA A 63 2.69 4.44 1.92
CA ALA A 63 3.50 5.59 2.33
C ALA A 63 4.62 5.20 3.29
N MET A 64 4.35 4.37 4.30
CA MET A 64 5.38 3.90 5.24
C MET A 64 6.44 3.03 4.54
N GLU A 65 6.11 2.27 3.50
CA GLU A 65 7.10 1.52 2.72
C GLU A 65 8.06 2.43 1.97
N GLY A 66 7.56 3.48 1.30
CA GLY A 66 8.39 4.47 0.61
C GLY A 66 9.19 5.35 1.58
N ASP A 67 8.59 5.72 2.70
CA ASP A 67 9.20 6.61 3.70
C ASP A 67 10.30 5.92 4.53
N ALA A 68 10.36 4.58 4.50
CA ALA A 68 11.42 3.79 5.12
C ALA A 68 12.70 3.67 4.28
N ARG A 69 12.71 4.18 3.03
CA ARG A 69 13.81 4.06 2.08
C ARG A 69 14.85 5.16 2.22
N SER A 70 15.97 5.01 1.51
CA SER A 70 17.01 6.05 1.41
C SER A 70 16.56 7.28 0.61
N THR A 71 15.57 7.09 -0.27
CA THR A 71 15.04 8.09 -1.21
C THR A 71 13.87 8.92 -0.69
N THR A 72 13.51 8.75 0.59
CA THR A 72 12.46 9.52 1.25
C THR A 72 12.81 11.01 1.39
N HIS A 73 11.80 11.83 1.68
CA HIS A 73 11.94 13.23 2.06
C HIS A 73 10.94 13.62 3.17
N PRO A 74 11.12 14.77 3.83
CA PRO A 74 10.11 15.32 4.74
C PRO A 74 8.81 15.68 4.03
N ILE A 75 7.69 15.76 4.77
CA ILE A 75 6.42 16.24 4.22
C ILE A 75 6.57 17.69 3.72
N GLN A 76 7.21 18.54 4.50
CA GLN A 76 7.55 19.91 4.12
C GLN A 76 8.95 19.91 3.49
N GLN A 77 9.01 20.11 2.18
CA GLN A 77 10.26 20.15 1.43
C GLN A 77 10.38 21.43 0.61
N PRO A 78 11.58 22.04 0.48
CA PRO A 78 11.76 23.18 -0.41
C PRO A 78 11.39 22.84 -1.85
N VAL A 79 10.71 23.77 -2.52
CA VAL A 79 10.32 23.65 -3.93
C VAL A 79 10.72 24.93 -4.65
N ALA A 80 11.62 24.82 -5.62
CA ALA A 80 12.13 25.93 -6.43
C ALA A 80 11.74 25.82 -7.91
N THR A 81 11.50 24.61 -8.41
CA THR A 81 11.17 24.37 -9.82
C THR A 81 9.82 23.68 -10.01
N GLU A 82 9.25 23.77 -11.21
CA GLU A 82 8.03 23.05 -11.58
C GLU A 82 8.19 21.52 -11.45
N ALA A 83 9.35 20.98 -11.82
CA ALA A 83 9.64 19.55 -11.70
C ALA A 83 9.66 19.09 -10.23
N GLU A 84 10.21 19.90 -9.33
CA GLU A 84 10.18 19.66 -7.88
C GLU A 84 8.76 19.78 -7.34
N ALA A 85 7.98 20.78 -7.78
CA ALA A 85 6.59 20.94 -7.38
C ALA A 85 5.77 19.71 -7.77
N ASN A 86 5.91 19.23 -9.01
CA ASN A 86 5.25 18.01 -9.45
C ASN A 86 5.72 16.77 -8.69
N SER A 87 7.02 16.68 -8.40
CA SER A 87 7.59 15.57 -7.64
C SER A 87 7.11 15.52 -6.19
N ALA A 88 6.56 16.62 -5.66
CA ALA A 88 5.94 16.65 -4.35
C ALA A 88 4.53 16.02 -4.34
N PHE A 89 3.92 15.71 -5.50
CA PHE A 89 2.64 15.01 -5.59
C PHE A 89 2.82 13.48 -5.44
N ASP A 90 3.33 13.04 -4.30
CA ASP A 90 3.62 11.64 -4.00
C ASP A 90 2.95 11.12 -2.72
N ASP A 91 3.16 9.85 -2.42
CA ASP A 91 2.51 9.19 -1.28
C ASP A 91 2.91 9.84 0.07
N ILE A 92 4.02 10.59 0.16
CA ILE A 92 4.39 11.31 1.38
C ILE A 92 3.47 12.50 1.59
N THR A 93 3.27 13.34 0.57
CA THR A 93 2.38 14.50 0.67
C THR A 93 0.93 14.10 0.93
N TYR A 94 0.44 13.06 0.25
CA TYR A 94 -0.93 12.58 0.34
C TYR A 94 -1.16 11.65 1.55
N ASN A 95 -0.56 10.47 1.51
CA ASN A 95 -0.89 9.37 2.41
C ASN A 95 -0.19 9.51 3.78
N LYS A 96 1.11 9.89 3.83
CA LYS A 96 1.77 10.21 5.11
C LYS A 96 1.17 11.47 5.73
N GLY A 97 0.88 12.50 4.93
CA GLY A 97 0.14 13.70 5.36
C GLY A 97 -1.20 13.35 6.02
N GLN A 98 -2.04 12.56 5.35
CA GLN A 98 -3.30 12.07 5.90
C GLN A 98 -3.12 11.28 7.20
N SER A 99 -2.15 10.34 7.22
CA SER A 99 -1.88 9.48 8.37
C SER A 99 -1.44 10.29 9.60
N PHE A 100 -0.57 11.29 9.39
CA PHE A 100 -0.14 12.21 10.43
C PHE A 100 -1.32 13.03 10.97
N ILE A 101 -2.19 13.57 10.10
CA ILE A 101 -3.38 14.31 10.53
C ILE A 101 -4.32 13.42 11.36
N ARG A 102 -4.55 12.18 10.93
CA ARG A 102 -5.36 11.19 11.68
C ARG A 102 -4.77 10.91 13.06
N MET A 103 -3.46 10.72 13.15
CA MET A 103 -2.77 10.51 14.43
C MET A 103 -2.89 11.73 15.34
N LEU A 104 -2.70 12.93 14.80
CA LEU A 104 -2.79 14.17 15.57
C LEU A 104 -4.22 14.40 16.07
N GLU A 105 -5.24 14.20 15.23
CA GLU A 105 -6.64 14.27 15.65
C GLU A 105 -6.95 13.27 16.77
N SER A 106 -6.50 12.02 16.63
CA SER A 106 -6.68 10.98 17.66
C SER A 106 -6.08 11.41 19.01
N PHE A 107 -4.91 12.05 18.98
CA PHE A 107 -4.24 12.53 20.19
C PHE A 107 -4.86 13.79 20.81
N LEU A 108 -5.31 14.74 19.99
CA LEU A 108 -5.94 15.97 20.48
C LEU A 108 -7.40 15.75 20.91
N GLY A 109 -8.05 14.74 20.35
CA GLY A 109 -9.49 14.52 20.44
C GLY A 109 -10.23 15.25 19.32
N GLU A 110 -11.24 14.58 18.75
CA GLU A 110 -11.94 15.06 17.55
C GLU A 110 -12.56 16.46 17.72
N ASP A 111 -13.18 16.75 18.85
CA ASP A 111 -13.85 18.05 19.06
C ASP A 111 -12.84 19.20 19.19
N VAL A 112 -11.74 18.97 19.89
CA VAL A 112 -10.64 19.93 20.03
C VAL A 112 -9.99 20.20 18.68
N PHE A 113 -9.67 19.14 17.94
CA PHE A 113 -9.11 19.23 16.60
C PHE A 113 -10.05 20.03 15.67
N ARG A 114 -11.35 19.67 15.65
CA ARG A 114 -12.36 20.36 14.84
C ARG A 114 -12.48 21.84 15.18
N ASN A 115 -12.42 22.21 16.47
CA ASN A 115 -12.44 23.60 16.89
C ASN A 115 -11.21 24.38 16.41
N GLY A 116 -10.01 23.79 16.53
CA GLY A 116 -8.78 24.40 15.99
C GLY A 116 -8.84 24.60 14.47
N ILE A 117 -9.32 23.61 13.71
CA ILE A 117 -9.51 23.74 12.26
C ILE A 117 -10.54 24.82 11.91
N ARG A 118 -11.65 24.93 12.66
CA ARG A 118 -12.64 26.00 12.45
C ARG A 118 -12.03 27.39 12.69
N ASN A 119 -11.24 27.55 13.74
CA ASN A 119 -10.57 28.81 14.04
C ASN A 119 -9.55 29.17 12.95
N TYR A 120 -8.74 28.21 12.50
CA TYR A 120 -7.83 28.35 11.38
C TYR A 120 -8.56 28.80 10.11
N MET A 121 -9.64 28.09 9.73
CA MET A 121 -10.43 28.42 8.55
C MET A 121 -11.07 29.82 8.65
N ALA A 122 -11.63 30.17 9.81
CA ALA A 122 -12.26 31.48 10.01
C ALA A 122 -11.25 32.64 9.90
N LYS A 123 -10.04 32.44 10.42
CA LYS A 123 -8.96 33.43 10.43
C LYS A 123 -8.34 33.64 9.05
N HIS A 124 -8.22 32.57 8.25
CA HIS A 124 -7.45 32.58 7.00
C HIS A 124 -8.29 32.45 5.74
N LYS A 125 -9.62 32.48 5.82
CA LYS A 125 -10.51 32.43 4.66
C LYS A 125 -10.10 33.47 3.59
N LEU A 126 -10.11 33.04 2.32
CA LEU A 126 -9.72 33.84 1.15
C LEU A 126 -8.28 34.36 1.20
N SER A 127 -7.38 33.60 1.84
CA SER A 127 -5.97 33.96 2.03
C SER A 127 -5.08 32.72 1.95
N ASN A 128 -3.77 32.98 1.97
CA ASN A 128 -2.75 31.95 2.06
C ASN A 128 -2.29 31.71 3.50
N THR A 129 -1.72 30.52 3.75
CA THR A 129 -1.18 30.12 5.05
C THR A 129 0.10 29.30 4.95
N THR A 130 0.85 29.30 6.05
CA THR A 130 1.98 28.40 6.27
C THR A 130 1.59 27.30 7.25
N THR A 131 2.44 26.29 7.33
CA THR A 131 2.32 25.17 8.28
C THR A 131 2.30 25.67 9.74
N ALA A 132 2.99 26.77 10.05
CA ALA A 132 2.98 27.38 11.38
C ALA A 132 1.60 27.95 11.78
N ASP A 133 0.84 28.51 10.82
CA ASP A 133 -0.50 29.06 11.08
C ASP A 133 -1.47 27.98 11.56
N LEU A 134 -1.39 26.79 10.95
CA LEU A 134 -2.16 25.62 11.36
C LEU A 134 -1.78 25.16 12.78
N TRP A 135 -0.48 25.06 13.07
CA TRP A 135 0.00 24.61 14.39
C TRP A 135 -0.39 25.58 15.49
N ASN A 136 -0.34 26.87 15.25
CA ASN A 136 -0.78 27.88 16.20
C ASN A 136 -2.27 27.72 16.54
N ALA A 137 -3.12 27.54 15.54
CA ALA A 137 -4.56 27.37 15.76
C ALA A 137 -4.90 26.08 16.53
N LEU A 138 -4.22 24.97 16.23
CA LEU A 138 -4.40 23.70 16.94
C LEU A 138 -3.81 23.73 18.36
N ALA A 139 -2.68 24.41 18.57
CA ALA A 139 -2.09 24.61 19.89
C ALA A 139 -3.02 25.46 20.78
N GLU A 140 -3.57 26.55 20.25
CA GLU A 140 -4.52 27.41 20.96
C GLU A 140 -5.78 26.64 21.37
N ALA A 141 -6.34 25.81 20.48
CA ALA A 141 -7.54 25.03 20.78
C ALA A 141 -7.30 23.90 21.80
N SER A 142 -6.10 23.30 21.81
CA SER A 142 -5.80 22.09 22.59
C SER A 142 -5.05 22.34 23.89
N GLY A 143 -4.33 23.46 24.02
CA GLY A 143 -3.38 23.70 25.11
C GLY A 143 -2.18 22.73 25.11
N LYS A 144 -1.95 22.00 24.00
CA LYS A 144 -0.85 21.03 23.85
C LYS A 144 0.25 21.60 22.95
N PRO A 145 1.50 21.10 23.04
CA PRO A 145 2.64 21.58 22.23
C PRO A 145 2.58 21.06 20.78
N VAL A 146 1.51 21.38 20.05
CA VAL A 146 1.24 20.84 18.70
C VAL A 146 2.38 21.13 17.73
N GLY A 147 2.95 22.33 17.75
CA GLY A 147 4.06 22.70 16.88
C GLY A 147 5.32 21.85 17.11
N GLU A 148 5.66 21.57 18.37
CA GLU A 148 6.82 20.74 18.71
C GLU A 148 6.64 19.28 18.28
N ILE A 149 5.42 18.75 18.47
CA ILE A 149 5.07 17.42 18.00
C ILE A 149 5.20 17.39 16.47
N ALA A 150 4.52 18.31 15.78
CA ALA A 150 4.41 18.33 14.33
C ALA A 150 5.73 18.56 13.60
N ALA A 151 6.68 19.29 14.19
CA ALA A 151 7.99 19.54 13.60
C ALA A 151 8.70 18.21 13.24
N GLY A 152 8.73 17.25 14.17
CA GLY A 152 9.32 15.94 13.95
C GLY A 152 8.57 15.08 12.92
N TRP A 153 7.33 15.38 12.59
CA TRP A 153 6.56 14.60 11.60
C TRP A 153 6.58 15.22 10.20
N THR A 154 6.76 16.54 10.13
CA THR A 154 6.66 17.30 8.87
C THR A 154 8.01 17.73 8.31
N GLN A 155 9.01 17.99 9.15
CA GLN A 155 10.28 18.61 8.72
C GLN A 155 11.44 17.63 8.61
N GLN A 156 11.24 16.37 9.03
CA GLN A 156 12.24 15.30 8.87
C GLN A 156 11.68 14.12 8.05
N PRO A 157 12.55 13.40 7.35
CA PRO A 157 12.16 12.20 6.61
C PRO A 157 11.89 11.01 7.53
N GLY A 158 11.18 10.02 7.03
CA GLY A 158 10.94 8.76 7.75
C GLY A 158 9.91 8.87 8.86
N PHE A 159 9.82 7.78 9.63
CA PHE A 159 8.94 7.60 10.78
C PHE A 159 9.58 6.64 11.79
N PRO A 160 9.10 6.63 13.05
CA PRO A 160 9.68 5.78 14.08
C PRO A 160 9.09 4.37 14.10
N ILE A 161 9.88 3.44 14.61
CA ILE A 161 9.41 2.21 15.26
C ILE A 161 9.57 2.35 16.77
N VAL A 162 8.56 1.88 17.50
CA VAL A 162 8.54 1.80 18.96
C VAL A 162 8.74 0.34 19.37
N LYS A 163 9.83 0.05 20.06
CA LYS A 163 10.11 -1.27 20.63
C LYS A 163 9.50 -1.33 22.03
N VAL A 164 8.70 -2.36 22.27
CA VAL A 164 8.02 -2.66 23.53
C VAL A 164 8.74 -3.84 24.17
N MET A 165 9.36 -3.60 25.33
CA MET A 165 10.09 -4.62 26.09
C MET A 165 9.52 -4.73 27.49
N ARG A 166 9.23 -5.95 27.93
CA ARG A 166 8.93 -6.26 29.34
C ARG A 166 10.25 -6.53 30.07
N GLU A 167 10.57 -5.68 31.02
CA GLU A 167 11.74 -5.86 31.87
C GLU A 167 11.48 -6.92 32.95
N PRO A 168 12.52 -7.58 33.49
CA PRO A 168 12.38 -8.51 34.62
C PRO A 168 11.79 -7.88 35.89
N SER A 169 11.79 -6.54 35.98
CA SER A 169 11.15 -5.77 37.05
C SER A 169 9.62 -5.75 36.96
N GLY A 170 9.03 -6.25 35.87
CA GLY A 170 7.61 -6.16 35.55
C GLY A 170 7.22 -4.89 34.76
N LYS A 171 8.14 -3.94 34.62
CA LYS A 171 7.91 -2.69 33.87
C LYS A 171 7.92 -2.91 32.37
N ILE A 172 7.22 -2.03 31.64
CA ILE A 172 7.35 -1.93 30.18
C ILE A 172 8.25 -0.76 29.83
N LEU A 173 9.38 -1.07 29.19
CA LEU A 173 10.29 -0.11 28.60
C LEU A 173 9.96 0.08 27.11
N LEU A 174 9.74 1.34 26.73
CA LEU A 174 9.57 1.76 25.35
C LEU A 174 10.85 2.41 24.86
N THR A 175 11.31 2.01 23.67
CA THR A 175 12.41 2.68 22.98
C THR A 175 12.02 3.01 21.55
N GLN A 176 12.43 4.18 21.05
CA GLN A 176 12.17 4.57 19.66
C GLN A 176 13.46 4.66 18.84
N GLU A 177 13.33 4.37 17.55
CA GLU A 177 14.34 4.63 16.53
C GLU A 177 13.68 4.82 15.16
N ARG A 178 14.42 5.37 14.19
CA ARG A 178 13.97 5.44 12.80
C ARG A 178 13.78 4.03 12.24
N PHE A 179 12.61 3.79 11.64
CA PHE A 179 12.38 2.56 10.88
C PHE A 179 12.90 2.73 9.46
N THR A 180 13.66 1.74 8.96
CA THR A 180 14.19 1.72 7.60
C THR A 180 14.14 0.34 6.98
N VAL A 181 14.11 0.30 5.65
CA VAL A 181 14.20 -0.93 4.84
C VAL A 181 15.28 -0.75 3.79
N ASN A 182 16.23 -1.68 3.74
CA ASN A 182 17.37 -1.65 2.82
C ASN A 182 18.19 -0.33 2.89
N PHE A 183 18.35 0.23 4.09
CA PHE A 183 19.11 1.46 4.33
C PHE A 183 19.91 1.34 5.64
N PRO A 184 21.08 0.66 5.61
CA PRO A 184 21.85 0.31 6.81
C PRO A 184 22.45 1.53 7.53
N ASP A 185 22.88 2.55 6.79
CA ASP A 185 23.56 3.74 7.33
C ASP A 185 22.61 4.93 7.55
N ALA A 186 21.35 4.63 7.89
CA ALA A 186 20.34 5.66 8.06
C ALA A 186 20.66 6.59 9.24
N PRO A 187 20.59 7.93 9.06
CA PRO A 187 20.77 8.87 10.16
C PRO A 187 19.74 8.62 11.27
N ALA A 188 20.23 8.62 12.52
CA ALA A 188 19.37 8.53 13.69
C ALA A 188 18.48 9.79 13.78
N LEU A 189 17.19 9.56 13.92
CA LEU A 189 16.17 10.59 14.09
C LEU A 189 15.29 10.24 15.29
N GLN A 190 14.65 11.25 15.87
CA GLN A 190 13.75 11.13 17.00
C GLN A 190 12.46 11.89 16.71
N TRP A 191 11.35 11.40 17.26
CA TRP A 191 10.03 12.00 17.16
C TRP A 191 9.46 12.24 18.55
N GLN A 192 8.59 13.26 18.68
CA GLN A 192 7.60 13.24 19.76
C GLN A 192 6.42 12.41 19.27
N ILE A 193 6.17 11.26 19.89
CA ILE A 193 5.22 10.26 19.39
C ILE A 193 3.96 10.26 20.28
N PRO A 194 2.80 10.64 19.73
CA PRO A 194 1.52 10.39 20.38
C PRO A 194 1.23 8.88 20.38
N LEU A 195 1.52 8.23 21.50
CA LEU A 195 1.29 6.79 21.67
C LEU A 195 -0.12 6.55 22.18
N THR A 196 -0.79 5.57 21.59
CA THR A 196 -1.98 4.95 22.17
C THR A 196 -1.68 3.50 22.53
N TYR A 197 -2.19 3.02 23.66
CA TYR A 197 -2.14 1.60 24.01
C TYR A 197 -3.39 1.14 24.75
N SER A 198 -3.77 -0.13 24.55
CA SER A 198 -4.80 -0.82 25.32
C SER A 198 -4.17 -1.98 26.10
N ILE A 199 -4.77 -2.31 27.24
CA ILE A 199 -4.38 -3.44 28.09
C ILE A 199 -5.53 -4.43 28.11
N ALA A 200 -5.25 -5.72 27.90
CA ALA A 200 -6.28 -6.76 27.90
C ALA A 200 -7.11 -6.75 29.20
N GLY A 201 -8.43 -6.66 29.07
CA GLY A 201 -9.37 -6.57 30.20
C GLY A 201 -9.51 -5.16 30.81
N VAL A 202 -8.87 -4.14 30.25
CA VAL A 202 -9.06 -2.73 30.62
C VAL A 202 -9.89 -2.03 29.54
N PRO A 203 -11.05 -1.40 29.85
CA PRO A 203 -12.00 -0.95 28.82
C PRO A 203 -11.54 0.23 27.94
N ALA A 204 -10.69 1.11 28.46
CA ALA A 204 -10.34 2.36 27.78
C ALA A 204 -8.87 2.37 27.33
N PRO A 205 -8.59 2.70 26.05
CA PRO A 205 -7.23 3.00 25.61
C PRO A 205 -6.63 4.18 26.36
N VAL A 206 -5.32 4.13 26.59
CA VAL A 206 -4.53 5.20 27.20
C VAL A 206 -3.76 5.94 26.11
N SER A 207 -3.72 7.27 26.20
CA SER A 207 -2.91 8.13 25.34
C SER A 207 -1.79 8.79 26.13
N VAL A 208 -0.55 8.67 25.65
CA VAL A 208 0.65 9.28 26.26
C VAL A 208 1.56 9.87 25.18
N LEU A 209 2.35 10.89 25.53
CA LEU A 209 3.29 11.51 24.59
C LEU A 209 4.73 11.07 24.90
N MET A 210 5.31 10.27 24.03
CA MET A 210 6.73 9.89 24.12
C MET A 210 7.61 11.02 23.58
N THR A 211 8.26 11.76 24.47
CA THR A 211 9.09 12.94 24.12
C THR A 211 10.58 12.62 24.01
N LYS A 212 11.02 11.52 24.60
CA LYS A 212 12.43 11.08 24.64
C LYS A 212 12.64 9.78 23.87
N LYS A 213 13.91 9.41 23.67
CA LYS A 213 14.29 8.11 23.07
C LYS A 213 13.76 6.91 23.83
N THR A 214 13.64 7.03 25.16
CA THR A 214 13.15 5.98 26.06
C THR A 214 11.97 6.52 26.88
N MET A 215 11.05 5.64 27.25
CA MET A 215 9.93 5.92 28.15
C MET A 215 9.57 4.65 28.92
N GLU A 216 9.46 4.75 30.24
CA GLU A 216 8.88 3.69 31.07
C GLU A 216 7.38 3.92 31.21
N LEU A 217 6.59 2.85 31.07
CA LEU A 217 5.18 2.87 31.45
C LEU A 217 4.98 2.48 32.92
N PRO A 218 3.84 2.83 33.52
CA PRO A 218 3.42 2.25 34.80
C PRO A 218 3.39 0.72 34.74
N ASP A 219 3.47 0.06 35.90
CA ASP A 219 3.47 -1.40 35.99
C ASP A 219 2.20 -2.00 35.35
N ILE A 220 2.41 -2.88 34.37
CA ILE A 220 1.34 -3.63 33.70
C ILE A 220 1.54 -5.10 34.04
N PRO A 221 0.52 -5.78 34.61
CA PRO A 221 0.65 -7.19 35.01
C PRO A 221 1.24 -8.07 33.90
N GLU A 222 2.11 -9.00 34.30
CA GLU A 222 2.88 -9.86 33.40
C GLU A 222 2.00 -10.80 32.56
N ASP A 223 0.76 -11.05 33.00
CA ASP A 223 -0.22 -11.90 32.34
C ASP A 223 -1.11 -11.13 31.35
N ARG A 224 -0.94 -9.82 31.19
CA ARG A 224 -1.81 -8.98 30.35
C ARG A 224 -1.16 -8.62 29.02
N ALA A 225 -1.86 -8.82 27.91
CA ALA A 225 -1.41 -8.27 26.64
C ALA A 225 -1.52 -6.74 26.63
N VAL A 226 -0.58 -6.09 25.93
CA VAL A 226 -0.61 -4.66 25.67
C VAL A 226 -0.51 -4.44 24.17
N LYS A 227 -1.51 -3.77 23.59
CA LYS A 227 -1.54 -3.41 22.17
C LYS A 227 -1.28 -1.92 22.03
N PHE A 228 -0.14 -1.55 21.46
CA PHE A 228 0.16 -0.18 21.08
C PHE A 228 -0.37 0.14 19.68
N ASN A 229 -0.48 1.44 19.38
CA ASN A 229 -1.04 1.96 18.13
C ASN A 229 -2.46 1.44 17.91
N VAL A 230 -3.32 1.71 18.90
CA VAL A 230 -4.73 1.28 18.92
C VAL A 230 -5.44 1.78 17.65
N GLU A 231 -6.18 0.88 16.99
CA GLU A 231 -6.83 1.09 15.69
C GLU A 231 -5.88 1.43 14.53
N GLY A 232 -4.57 1.24 14.72
CA GLY A 232 -3.53 1.59 13.76
C GLY A 232 -3.56 3.08 13.34
N ALA A 233 -4.03 3.97 14.21
CA ALA A 233 -4.24 5.38 13.89
C ALA A 233 -2.95 6.20 13.80
N GLY A 234 -1.87 5.74 14.44
CA GLY A 234 -0.56 6.38 14.45
C GLY A 234 0.30 6.01 13.24
N ASN A 235 1.08 6.98 12.77
CA ASN A 235 2.06 6.81 11.68
C ASN A 235 3.40 6.27 12.19
N TYR A 236 3.38 5.21 13.00
CA TYR A 236 4.56 4.56 13.56
C TYR A 236 4.35 3.05 13.61
N ARG A 237 5.46 2.31 13.65
CA ARG A 237 5.46 0.84 13.81
C ARG A 237 5.65 0.46 15.26
N VAL A 238 5.23 -0.74 15.61
CA VAL A 238 5.52 -1.34 16.92
C VAL A 238 6.24 -2.68 16.76
N GLN A 239 7.31 -2.86 17.52
CA GLN A 239 7.99 -4.15 17.65
C GLN A 239 7.88 -4.62 19.10
N TYR A 240 7.37 -5.83 19.30
CA TYR A 240 7.22 -6.42 20.63
C TYR A 240 8.37 -7.41 20.89
N ASP A 241 8.82 -7.49 22.14
CA ASP A 241 9.63 -8.60 22.60
C ASP A 241 8.82 -9.92 22.62
N ALA A 242 9.53 -11.06 22.74
CA ALA A 242 8.89 -12.36 22.67
C ALA A 242 7.78 -12.59 23.74
N PRO A 243 7.96 -12.21 25.02
CA PRO A 243 6.89 -12.31 26.02
C PRO A 243 5.65 -11.48 25.66
N SER A 244 5.82 -10.20 25.27
CA SER A 244 4.68 -9.35 24.90
C SER A 244 3.98 -9.85 23.64
N TRP A 245 4.75 -10.32 22.65
CA TRP A 245 4.20 -10.90 21.43
C TRP A 245 3.37 -12.15 21.70
N LYS A 246 3.82 -13.03 22.60
CA LYS A 246 3.08 -14.23 23.00
C LYS A 246 1.74 -13.87 23.64
N LEU A 247 1.71 -12.91 24.56
CA LEU A 247 0.47 -12.44 25.18
C LEU A 247 -0.46 -11.82 24.14
N LEU A 248 0.08 -10.98 23.27
CA LEU A 248 -0.71 -10.27 22.25
C LEU A 248 -1.32 -11.22 21.22
N THR A 249 -0.57 -12.24 20.79
CA THR A 249 -1.09 -13.24 19.85
C THR A 249 -2.13 -14.17 20.47
N ALA A 250 -2.13 -14.35 21.80
CA ALA A 250 -3.20 -15.05 22.51
C ALA A 250 -4.52 -14.25 22.55
N GLU A 251 -4.46 -12.94 22.38
CA GLU A 251 -5.61 -12.03 22.45
C GLU A 251 -6.19 -11.65 21.06
N LEU A 252 -5.72 -12.25 19.95
CA LEU A 252 -6.12 -11.87 18.59
C LEU A 252 -7.63 -11.85 18.38
N ALA A 253 -8.36 -12.82 18.94
CA ALA A 253 -9.82 -12.90 18.84
C ALA A 253 -10.55 -11.73 19.53
N ASN A 254 -9.91 -11.10 20.52
CA ASN A 254 -10.45 -9.98 21.29
C ASN A 254 -9.99 -8.61 20.76
N LEU A 255 -8.98 -8.57 19.89
CA LEU A 255 -8.56 -7.33 19.24
C LEU A 255 -9.58 -6.85 18.21
N SER A 256 -9.58 -5.54 17.94
CA SER A 256 -10.34 -5.02 16.80
C SER A 256 -9.72 -5.50 15.48
N MET A 257 -10.52 -5.47 14.40
CA MET A 257 -10.00 -5.72 13.05
C MET A 257 -8.85 -4.77 12.70
N ALA A 258 -8.97 -3.49 13.03
CA ALA A 258 -7.94 -2.50 12.75
C ALA A 258 -6.63 -2.82 13.49
N ASP A 259 -6.73 -3.30 14.73
CA ASP A 259 -5.57 -3.75 15.50
C ASP A 259 -4.93 -5.01 14.89
N ARG A 260 -5.72 -5.99 14.43
CA ARG A 260 -5.17 -7.17 13.73
C ARG A 260 -4.50 -6.80 12.41
N VAL A 261 -5.12 -5.94 11.59
CA VAL A 261 -4.51 -5.40 10.37
C VAL A 261 -3.22 -4.65 10.67
N ASN A 262 -3.17 -3.87 11.75
CA ASN A 262 -1.94 -3.19 12.16
C ASN A 262 -0.85 -4.19 12.58
N LEU A 263 -1.17 -5.25 13.31
CA LEU A 263 -0.19 -6.29 13.66
C LEU A 263 0.33 -7.03 12.42
N LEU A 264 -0.55 -7.39 11.48
CA LEU A 264 -0.14 -7.98 10.21
C LEU A 264 0.80 -7.07 9.42
N SER A 265 0.45 -5.79 9.35
CA SER A 265 1.24 -4.79 8.62
C SER A 265 2.59 -4.54 9.26
N ASP A 266 2.66 -4.46 10.59
CA ASP A 266 3.92 -4.29 11.32
C ASP A 266 4.80 -5.54 11.22
N SER A 267 4.24 -6.74 11.37
CA SER A 267 4.96 -8.00 11.17
C SER A 267 5.52 -8.11 9.75
N TRP A 268 4.72 -7.78 8.73
CA TRP A 268 5.17 -7.79 7.34
C TRP A 268 6.30 -6.78 7.10
N ALA A 269 6.18 -5.57 7.64
CA ALA A 269 7.23 -4.56 7.56
C ALA A 269 8.52 -5.01 8.25
N LEU A 270 8.43 -5.69 9.41
CA LEU A 270 9.60 -6.27 10.09
C LEU A 270 10.30 -7.35 9.25
N VAL A 271 9.55 -8.17 8.51
CA VAL A 271 10.12 -9.14 7.55
C VAL A 271 10.83 -8.44 6.40
N GLN A 272 10.20 -7.41 5.81
CA GLN A 272 10.83 -6.59 4.76
C GLN A 272 12.11 -5.90 5.26
N ALA A 273 12.13 -5.44 6.51
CA ALA A 273 13.27 -4.77 7.14
C ALA A 273 14.37 -5.72 7.66
N ASN A 274 14.25 -7.04 7.44
CA ASN A 274 15.15 -8.06 8.01
C ASN A 274 15.24 -8.03 9.55
N ARG A 275 14.15 -7.65 10.22
CA ARG A 275 14.05 -7.59 11.69
C ARG A 275 13.28 -8.77 12.28
N ALA A 276 12.62 -9.55 11.43
CA ALA A 276 11.94 -10.79 11.76
C ALA A 276 12.01 -11.75 10.56
N PRO A 277 12.04 -13.08 10.77
CA PRO A 277 11.93 -14.04 9.67
C PRO A 277 10.50 -14.08 9.11
N LEU A 278 10.33 -14.54 7.87
CA LEU A 278 9.06 -14.77 7.19
C LEU A 278 8.10 -15.61 8.04
N SER A 279 8.61 -16.62 8.76
CA SER A 279 7.80 -17.42 9.69
C SER A 279 7.11 -16.57 10.75
N PHE A 280 7.70 -15.47 11.22
CA PHE A 280 7.06 -14.57 12.18
C PHE A 280 5.74 -13.99 11.65
N TYR A 281 5.68 -13.67 10.35
CA TYR A 281 4.48 -13.19 9.69
C TYR A 281 3.51 -14.33 9.38
N LEU A 282 4.00 -15.45 8.83
CA LEU A 282 3.14 -16.59 8.48
C LEU A 282 2.49 -17.22 9.71
N ASP A 283 3.22 -17.36 10.82
CA ASP A 283 2.67 -17.88 12.08
C ASP A 283 1.61 -16.95 12.68
N LEU A 284 1.67 -15.64 12.39
CA LEU A 284 0.59 -14.72 12.75
C LEU A 284 -0.64 -14.96 11.87
N VAL A 285 -0.46 -15.10 10.55
CA VAL A 285 -1.54 -15.41 9.60
C VAL A 285 -2.25 -16.70 10.01
N ASP A 286 -1.51 -17.76 10.34
CA ASP A 286 -2.05 -19.06 10.74
C ASP A 286 -2.86 -19.01 12.05
N LYS A 287 -2.56 -18.03 12.93
CA LYS A 287 -3.25 -17.83 14.22
C LYS A 287 -4.45 -16.90 14.15
N LEU A 288 -4.66 -16.21 13.03
CA LEU A 288 -5.83 -15.36 12.89
C LEU A 288 -7.10 -16.24 13.01
N PRO A 289 -8.14 -15.76 13.71
CA PRO A 289 -9.44 -16.42 13.62
C PRO A 289 -9.85 -16.48 12.15
N THR A 290 -10.45 -17.58 11.69
CA THR A 290 -10.86 -17.77 10.28
C THR A 290 -11.65 -16.55 9.80
N ALA A 291 -10.97 -15.65 9.09
CA ALA A 291 -11.43 -14.28 8.92
C ALA A 291 -12.11 -14.10 7.56
N THR A 292 -13.41 -13.84 7.61
CA THR A 292 -14.17 -13.25 6.49
C THR A 292 -14.04 -11.72 6.44
N GLN A 293 -13.02 -11.15 7.09
CA GLN A 293 -12.83 -9.71 7.17
C GLN A 293 -12.00 -9.22 5.98
N LEU A 294 -12.60 -8.35 5.16
CA LEU A 294 -12.00 -7.86 3.91
C LEU A 294 -10.62 -7.24 4.13
N ALA A 295 -10.49 -6.31 5.09
CA ALA A 295 -9.23 -5.63 5.32
C ALA A 295 -8.07 -6.56 5.71
N GLU A 296 -8.32 -7.59 6.52
CA GLU A 296 -7.30 -8.59 6.90
C GLU A 296 -6.87 -9.41 5.69
N GLN A 297 -7.85 -9.87 4.89
CA GLN A 297 -7.58 -10.67 3.69
C GLN A 297 -6.86 -9.84 2.62
N GLU A 298 -7.21 -8.57 2.42
CA GLU A 298 -6.52 -7.68 1.47
C GLU A 298 -5.06 -7.42 1.86
N GLN A 299 -4.76 -7.33 3.16
CA GLN A 299 -3.39 -7.22 3.64
C GLN A 299 -2.62 -8.52 3.33
N ILE A 300 -3.21 -9.69 3.61
CA ILE A 300 -2.61 -11.00 3.34
C ILE A 300 -2.38 -11.20 1.84
N ILE A 301 -3.39 -10.90 1.01
CA ILE A 301 -3.32 -10.95 -0.45
C ILE A 301 -2.19 -10.07 -0.98
N THR A 302 -2.01 -8.87 -0.41
CA THR A 302 -0.93 -7.97 -0.81
C THR A 302 0.45 -8.56 -0.49
N ALA A 303 0.65 -9.10 0.72
CA ALA A 303 1.92 -9.74 1.09
C ALA A 303 2.20 -10.99 0.25
N PHE A 304 1.20 -11.87 0.08
CA PHE A 304 1.33 -13.09 -0.70
C PHE A 304 1.57 -12.83 -2.18
N GLY A 305 0.90 -11.83 -2.75
CA GLY A 305 1.13 -11.39 -4.12
C GLY A 305 2.57 -10.95 -4.34
N LEU A 306 3.16 -10.18 -3.41
CA LEU A 306 4.56 -9.78 -3.49
C LEU A 306 5.50 -10.99 -3.39
N ILE A 307 5.27 -11.92 -2.45
CA ILE A 307 6.08 -13.13 -2.33
C ILE A 307 6.03 -13.94 -3.63
N ASN A 308 4.82 -14.26 -4.11
CA ASN A 308 4.59 -15.03 -5.34
C ASN A 308 5.27 -14.39 -6.56
N HIS A 309 5.22 -13.06 -6.68
CA HIS A 309 5.90 -12.31 -7.75
C HIS A 309 7.42 -12.40 -7.65
N LEU A 310 8.00 -12.16 -6.47
CA LEU A 310 9.46 -12.15 -6.30
C LEU A 310 10.09 -13.52 -6.57
N ILE A 311 9.39 -14.60 -6.20
CA ILE A 311 9.88 -15.97 -6.36
C ILE A 311 9.41 -16.63 -7.66
N SER A 312 8.85 -15.88 -8.62
CA SER A 312 8.23 -16.45 -9.83
C SER A 312 9.16 -17.37 -10.62
N GLU A 313 10.45 -17.03 -10.67
CA GLU A 313 11.53 -17.73 -11.38
C GLU A 313 12.30 -18.72 -10.50
N THR A 314 11.80 -19.05 -9.30
CA THR A 314 12.46 -20.00 -8.40
C THR A 314 11.68 -21.30 -8.28
N ASP A 315 12.37 -22.38 -7.92
CA ASP A 315 11.77 -23.69 -7.65
C ASP A 315 10.86 -23.69 -6.41
N LYS A 316 10.81 -22.60 -5.64
CA LYS A 316 10.01 -22.45 -4.42
C LYS A 316 8.61 -21.89 -4.65
N ARG A 317 8.32 -21.41 -5.87
CA ARG A 317 7.00 -20.82 -6.18
C ARG A 317 5.85 -21.78 -5.89
N GLY A 318 5.96 -23.03 -6.34
CA GLY A 318 4.89 -24.03 -6.15
C GLY A 318 4.61 -24.35 -4.68
N GLU A 319 5.67 -24.46 -3.87
CA GLU A 319 5.57 -24.69 -2.43
C GLU A 319 4.86 -23.53 -1.71
N PHE A 320 5.23 -22.29 -2.03
CA PHE A 320 4.55 -21.12 -1.47
C PHE A 320 3.10 -21.01 -1.93
N GLN A 321 2.81 -21.29 -3.21
CA GLN A 321 1.46 -21.26 -3.75
C GLN A 321 0.54 -22.30 -3.10
N GLU A 322 1.06 -23.48 -2.75
CA GLU A 322 0.31 -24.49 -2.00
C GLU A 322 -0.13 -23.97 -0.63
N TYR A 323 0.81 -23.44 0.17
CA TYR A 323 0.49 -22.81 1.45
C TYR A 323 -0.51 -21.65 1.29
N ALA A 324 -0.25 -20.73 0.35
CA ALA A 324 -1.07 -19.54 0.15
C ALA A 324 -2.51 -19.88 -0.30
N ARG A 325 -2.68 -20.90 -1.16
CA ARG A 325 -4.01 -21.42 -1.53
C ARG A 325 -4.71 -22.07 -0.35
N GLY A 326 -4.00 -22.79 0.52
CA GLY A 326 -4.58 -23.34 1.75
C GLY A 326 -5.15 -22.25 2.65
N VAL A 327 -4.42 -21.15 2.85
CA VAL A 327 -4.87 -20.01 3.67
C VAL A 327 -6.07 -19.29 3.04
N LEU A 328 -5.95 -18.85 1.78
CA LEU A 328 -6.98 -18.04 1.12
C LEU A 328 -8.20 -18.86 0.69
N GLY A 329 -8.01 -20.14 0.39
CA GLY A 329 -9.06 -21.08 -0.01
C GLY A 329 -10.12 -21.27 1.08
N HIS A 330 -9.72 -21.34 2.36
CA HIS A 330 -10.68 -21.40 3.48
C HIS A 330 -11.61 -20.18 3.51
N SER A 331 -11.07 -18.97 3.29
CA SER A 331 -11.87 -17.74 3.20
C SER A 331 -12.80 -17.77 1.98
N PHE A 332 -12.32 -18.28 0.85
CA PHE A 332 -13.12 -18.40 -0.38
C PHE A 332 -14.29 -19.37 -0.21
N GLN A 333 -14.07 -20.52 0.43
CA GLN A 333 -15.14 -21.49 0.74
C GLN A 333 -16.25 -20.87 1.59
N ALA A 334 -15.92 -19.93 2.49
CA ALA A 334 -16.91 -19.24 3.31
C ALA A 334 -17.78 -18.26 2.51
N VAL A 335 -17.19 -17.49 1.59
CA VAL A 335 -17.92 -16.47 0.78
C VAL A 335 -18.60 -17.06 -0.46
N GLY A 336 -18.00 -18.09 -1.07
CA GLY A 336 -18.48 -18.76 -2.28
C GLY A 336 -18.43 -17.90 -3.54
N TRP A 337 -18.78 -18.49 -4.68
CA TRP A 337 -18.81 -17.81 -5.98
C TRP A 337 -19.97 -16.85 -6.19
N ASP A 338 -21.11 -17.14 -5.57
CA ASP A 338 -22.37 -16.47 -5.89
C ASP A 338 -22.87 -15.65 -4.70
N PRO A 339 -23.48 -14.47 -4.94
CA PRO A 339 -24.06 -13.65 -3.89
C PRO A 339 -25.10 -14.40 -3.06
N LYS A 340 -25.02 -14.27 -1.74
CA LYS A 340 -26.03 -14.81 -0.81
C LYS A 340 -27.10 -13.74 -0.51
N PRO A 341 -28.38 -14.11 -0.34
CA PRO A 341 -29.42 -13.15 0.04
C PRO A 341 -29.04 -12.38 1.32
N GLY A 342 -29.08 -11.04 1.24
CA GLY A 342 -28.72 -10.17 2.36
C GLY A 342 -27.23 -10.09 2.69
N GLU A 343 -26.34 -10.56 1.80
CA GLU A 343 -24.91 -10.42 2.02
C GLU A 343 -24.45 -8.96 2.03
N SER A 344 -23.38 -8.68 2.78
CA SER A 344 -22.79 -7.35 2.83
C SER A 344 -21.97 -7.05 1.57
N VAL A 345 -21.85 -5.77 1.22
CA VAL A 345 -20.93 -5.29 0.18
C VAL A 345 -19.49 -5.74 0.44
N ARG A 346 -19.12 -5.89 1.72
CA ARG A 346 -17.81 -6.42 2.14
C ARG A 346 -17.59 -7.85 1.64
N ASN A 347 -18.59 -8.72 1.75
CA ASN A 347 -18.48 -10.10 1.27
C ASN A 347 -18.35 -10.16 -0.25
N ALA A 348 -19.07 -9.29 -0.98
CA ALA A 348 -18.94 -9.18 -2.43
C ALA A 348 -17.53 -8.74 -2.85
N LYS A 349 -16.97 -7.73 -2.20
CA LYS A 349 -15.58 -7.29 -2.42
C LYS A 349 -14.57 -8.36 -2.05
N LEU A 350 -14.76 -9.04 -0.92
CA LEU A 350 -13.86 -10.11 -0.47
C LEU A 350 -13.84 -11.27 -1.45
N ARG A 351 -15.02 -11.67 -1.95
CA ARG A 351 -15.14 -12.68 -3.01
C ARG A 351 -14.33 -12.30 -4.25
N ALA A 352 -14.50 -11.07 -4.74
CA ALA A 352 -13.75 -10.59 -5.90
C ALA A 352 -12.23 -10.60 -5.64
N ALA A 353 -11.78 -10.15 -4.48
CA ALA A 353 -10.37 -10.13 -4.10
C ALA A 353 -9.78 -11.55 -4.05
N LEU A 354 -10.51 -12.50 -3.44
CA LEU A 354 -10.07 -13.89 -3.32
C LEU A 354 -10.01 -14.60 -4.67
N ILE A 355 -10.98 -14.37 -5.58
CA ILE A 355 -10.94 -14.92 -6.95
C ILE A 355 -9.68 -14.46 -7.68
N GLY A 356 -9.38 -13.16 -7.64
CA GLY A 356 -8.17 -12.62 -8.27
C GLY A 356 -6.89 -13.18 -7.66
N ALA A 357 -6.83 -13.27 -6.32
CA ALA A 357 -5.66 -13.75 -5.61
C ALA A 357 -5.40 -15.25 -5.83
N LEU A 358 -6.42 -16.10 -5.70
CA LEU A 358 -6.31 -17.54 -5.94
C LEU A 358 -6.00 -17.84 -7.41
N GLY A 359 -6.57 -17.08 -8.35
CA GLY A 359 -6.20 -17.16 -9.76
C GLY A 359 -4.71 -16.86 -9.98
N ALA A 360 -4.17 -15.80 -9.38
CA ALA A 360 -2.74 -15.46 -9.46
C ALA A 360 -1.81 -16.49 -8.76
N LEU A 361 -2.37 -17.33 -7.88
CA LEU A 361 -1.69 -18.44 -7.21
C LEU A 361 -1.83 -19.77 -7.97
N GLY A 362 -2.43 -19.77 -9.17
CA GLY A 362 -2.55 -20.98 -10.00
C GLY A 362 -3.60 -21.98 -9.49
N ASP A 363 -4.63 -21.52 -8.79
CA ASP A 363 -5.74 -22.37 -8.39
C ASP A 363 -6.60 -22.78 -9.59
N THR A 364 -6.54 -24.05 -9.98
CA THR A 364 -7.19 -24.57 -11.20
C THR A 364 -8.70 -24.49 -11.14
N ASP A 365 -9.32 -24.70 -9.97
CA ASP A 365 -10.77 -24.63 -9.81
C ASP A 365 -11.27 -23.19 -9.97
N ILE A 366 -10.49 -22.22 -9.48
CA ILE A 366 -10.76 -20.80 -9.70
C ILE A 366 -10.59 -20.41 -11.16
N ILE A 367 -9.54 -20.88 -11.83
CA ILE A 367 -9.27 -20.58 -13.23
C ILE A 367 -10.40 -21.11 -14.11
N ASP A 368 -10.78 -22.38 -13.95
CA ASP A 368 -11.84 -23.00 -14.73
C ASP A 368 -13.21 -22.37 -14.43
N GLY A 369 -13.48 -22.05 -13.16
CA GLY A 369 -14.69 -21.32 -12.76
C GLY A 369 -14.78 -19.90 -13.36
N CYS A 370 -13.64 -19.22 -13.52
CA CYS A 370 -13.58 -17.92 -14.21
C CYS A 370 -13.84 -18.06 -15.72
N ARG A 371 -13.24 -19.07 -16.37
CA ARG A 371 -13.47 -19.37 -17.79
C ARG A 371 -14.94 -19.68 -18.09
N GLU A 372 -15.57 -20.52 -17.27
CA GLU A 372 -16.99 -20.86 -17.41
C GLU A 372 -17.89 -19.62 -17.29
N ARG A 373 -17.60 -18.76 -16.31
CA ARG A 373 -18.34 -17.50 -16.10
C ARG A 373 -18.11 -16.51 -17.24
N PHE A 374 -16.91 -16.43 -17.78
CA PHE A 374 -16.63 -15.60 -18.95
C PHE A 374 -17.40 -16.08 -20.18
N THR A 375 -17.43 -17.39 -20.45
CA THR A 375 -18.22 -17.96 -21.55
C THR A 375 -19.70 -17.60 -21.44
N ARG A 376 -20.29 -17.71 -20.23
CA ARG A 376 -21.67 -17.29 -19.98
C ARG A 376 -21.85 -15.78 -20.16
N PHE A 377 -20.94 -14.97 -19.60
CA PHE A 377 -20.96 -13.51 -19.72
C PHE A 377 -20.91 -13.01 -21.16
N VAL A 378 -20.12 -13.68 -22.02
CA VAL A 378 -20.03 -13.36 -23.45
C VAL A 378 -21.38 -13.58 -24.16
N ALA A 379 -22.12 -14.62 -23.78
CA ALA A 379 -23.44 -14.90 -24.32
C ALA A 379 -24.52 -13.98 -23.73
N GLU A 380 -24.46 -13.76 -22.41
CA GLU A 380 -25.45 -13.03 -21.62
C GLU A 380 -24.72 -12.13 -20.59
N PRO A 381 -24.50 -10.83 -20.89
CA PRO A 381 -23.69 -9.95 -20.04
C PRO A 381 -24.16 -9.80 -18.58
N GLU A 382 -25.45 -10.06 -18.33
CA GLU A 382 -26.08 -9.99 -17.01
C GLU A 382 -25.65 -11.16 -16.09
N THR A 383 -25.08 -12.24 -16.63
CA THR A 383 -24.69 -13.42 -15.83
C THR A 383 -23.46 -13.19 -14.97
N LEU A 384 -22.68 -12.14 -15.24
CA LEU A 384 -21.52 -11.77 -14.44
C LEU A 384 -21.73 -10.39 -13.84
N SER A 385 -21.94 -10.37 -12.52
CA SER A 385 -22.16 -9.14 -11.75
C SER A 385 -20.99 -8.17 -11.90
N PRO A 386 -21.23 -6.86 -12.00
CA PRO A 386 -20.17 -5.84 -12.15
C PRO A 386 -19.01 -5.98 -11.16
N ASP A 387 -19.29 -6.25 -9.88
CA ASP A 387 -18.28 -6.39 -8.83
C ASP A 387 -17.27 -7.53 -9.07
N LEU A 388 -17.65 -8.56 -9.84
CA LEU A 388 -16.79 -9.70 -10.16
C LEU A 388 -16.04 -9.55 -11.49
N ARG A 389 -16.48 -8.63 -12.36
CA ARG A 389 -15.90 -8.47 -13.70
C ARG A 389 -14.40 -8.19 -13.65
N PRO A 390 -13.87 -7.25 -12.83
CA PRO A 390 -12.43 -6.99 -12.80
C PRO A 390 -11.61 -8.25 -12.48
N SER A 391 -11.99 -9.01 -11.44
CA SER A 391 -11.23 -10.20 -11.02
C SER A 391 -11.37 -11.36 -12.00
N VAL A 392 -12.59 -11.68 -12.45
CA VAL A 392 -12.83 -12.77 -13.40
C VAL A 392 -12.14 -12.48 -14.73
N LEU A 393 -12.27 -11.27 -15.27
CA LEU A 393 -11.63 -10.88 -16.53
C LEU A 393 -10.11 -10.85 -16.38
N SER A 394 -9.57 -10.41 -15.24
CA SER A 394 -8.12 -10.45 -15.00
C SER A 394 -7.58 -11.87 -15.01
N VAL A 395 -8.26 -12.84 -14.38
CA VAL A 395 -7.85 -14.25 -14.38
C VAL A 395 -7.96 -14.85 -15.80
N VAL A 396 -9.06 -14.57 -16.49
CA VAL A 396 -9.27 -15.02 -17.88
C VAL A 396 -8.23 -14.44 -18.82
N GLY A 397 -7.91 -13.16 -18.68
CA GLY A 397 -6.90 -12.47 -19.47
C GLY A 397 -5.49 -13.00 -19.22
N HIS A 398 -5.16 -13.29 -17.95
CA HIS A 398 -3.86 -13.85 -17.59
C HIS A 398 -3.60 -15.20 -18.28
N TYR A 399 -4.59 -16.10 -18.25
CA TYR A 399 -4.52 -17.43 -18.86
C TYR A 399 -5.16 -17.49 -20.26
N ALA A 400 -5.22 -16.36 -20.96
CA ALA A 400 -5.85 -16.28 -22.28
C ALA A 400 -5.00 -16.99 -23.34
N ASP A 401 -5.68 -17.71 -24.23
CA ASP A 401 -5.15 -18.07 -25.54
C ASP A 401 -5.49 -16.98 -26.58
N GLU A 402 -5.12 -17.21 -27.84
CA GLU A 402 -5.36 -16.26 -28.91
C GLU A 402 -6.85 -15.96 -29.12
N GLU A 403 -7.72 -16.97 -29.02
CA GLU A 403 -9.17 -16.81 -29.17
C GLU A 403 -9.75 -15.95 -28.05
N THR A 404 -9.39 -16.26 -26.80
CA THR A 404 -9.85 -15.54 -25.61
C THR A 404 -9.36 -14.09 -25.62
N TRP A 405 -8.10 -13.86 -25.98
CA TRP A 405 -7.54 -12.52 -26.11
C TRP A 405 -8.26 -11.71 -27.19
N ASN A 406 -8.48 -12.30 -28.37
CA ASN A 406 -9.22 -11.66 -29.46
C ASN A 406 -10.64 -11.31 -29.01
N LYS A 407 -11.28 -12.19 -28.23
CA LYS A 407 -12.62 -11.95 -27.71
C LYS A 407 -12.66 -10.80 -26.71
N LEU A 408 -11.73 -10.73 -25.77
CA LEU A 408 -11.59 -9.63 -24.82
C LEU A 408 -11.35 -8.30 -25.56
N HIS A 409 -10.48 -8.30 -26.58
CA HIS A 409 -10.19 -7.11 -27.38
C HIS A 409 -11.42 -6.65 -28.19
N GLU A 410 -12.15 -7.58 -28.81
CA GLU A 410 -13.41 -7.29 -29.51
C GLU A 410 -14.46 -6.63 -28.60
N LEU A 411 -14.64 -7.17 -27.39
CA LEU A 411 -15.54 -6.59 -26.39
C LEU A 411 -15.09 -5.19 -25.97
N GLY A 412 -13.78 -5.01 -25.78
CA GLY A 412 -13.15 -3.72 -25.51
C GLY A 412 -13.43 -2.68 -26.60
N LEU A 413 -13.32 -3.05 -27.87
CA LEU A 413 -13.58 -2.17 -29.00
C LEU A 413 -15.07 -1.78 -29.10
N LYS A 414 -15.98 -2.72 -28.84
CA LYS A 414 -17.44 -2.52 -28.98
C LYS A 414 -18.07 -1.73 -27.83
N THR A 415 -17.50 -1.76 -26.64
CA THR A 415 -18.13 -1.14 -25.47
C THR A 415 -18.04 0.40 -25.47
N ASN A 416 -19.15 1.03 -25.09
CA ASN A 416 -19.22 2.47 -24.81
C ASN A 416 -19.00 2.79 -23.32
N SER A 417 -18.97 1.77 -22.45
CA SER A 417 -18.68 1.97 -21.02
C SER A 417 -17.20 2.18 -20.81
N VAL A 418 -16.88 3.31 -20.17
CA VAL A 418 -15.51 3.66 -19.77
C VAL A 418 -14.90 2.61 -18.85
N GLU A 419 -15.70 2.10 -17.91
CA GLU A 419 -15.29 1.13 -16.89
C GLU A 419 -15.07 -0.26 -17.51
N GLU A 420 -16.01 -0.76 -18.30
CA GLU A 420 -15.86 -2.04 -18.99
C GLU A 420 -14.65 -2.03 -19.93
N LYS A 421 -14.45 -0.92 -20.66
CA LYS A 421 -13.26 -0.75 -21.50
C LYS A 421 -11.97 -0.85 -20.67
N GLN A 422 -11.95 -0.31 -19.45
CA GLN A 422 -10.79 -0.48 -18.56
C GLN A 422 -10.61 -1.94 -18.13
N ASN A 423 -11.68 -2.65 -17.81
CA ASN A 423 -11.60 -4.05 -17.40
C ASN A 423 -11.06 -4.94 -18.52
N TYR A 424 -11.55 -4.79 -19.75
CA TYR A 424 -11.06 -5.58 -20.88
C TYR A 424 -9.59 -5.31 -21.18
N TYR A 425 -9.17 -4.05 -21.28
CA TYR A 425 -7.76 -3.74 -21.58
C TYR A 425 -6.84 -4.09 -20.39
N ALA A 426 -7.33 -4.04 -19.14
CA ALA A 426 -6.59 -4.55 -17.99
C ALA A 426 -6.39 -6.08 -18.06
N ALA A 427 -7.39 -6.82 -18.55
CA ALA A 427 -7.25 -8.25 -18.80
C ALA A 427 -6.21 -8.56 -19.91
N LEU A 428 -6.22 -7.80 -21.02
CA LEU A 428 -5.28 -7.99 -22.13
C LEU A 428 -3.81 -7.79 -21.70
N VAL A 429 -3.52 -6.78 -20.86
CA VAL A 429 -2.14 -6.51 -20.42
C VAL A 429 -1.61 -7.53 -19.42
N GLY A 430 -2.48 -8.31 -18.78
CA GLY A 430 -2.11 -9.32 -17.79
C GLY A 430 -1.75 -10.68 -18.38
N ALA A 431 -1.85 -10.87 -19.70
CA ALA A 431 -1.60 -12.15 -20.36
C ALA A 431 -0.21 -12.74 -20.06
N GLU A 432 -0.14 -14.05 -19.83
CA GLU A 432 1.11 -14.76 -19.57
C GLU A 432 1.86 -15.14 -20.87
N ASP A 433 1.16 -15.38 -21.99
CA ASP A 433 1.79 -15.70 -23.28
C ASP A 433 2.59 -14.49 -23.82
N PRO A 434 3.92 -14.59 -24.00
CA PRO A 434 4.76 -13.52 -24.53
C PRO A 434 4.28 -12.92 -25.87
N LYS A 435 3.64 -13.72 -26.73
CA LYS A 435 3.09 -13.24 -28.00
C LYS A 435 1.90 -12.31 -27.77
N LEU A 436 1.01 -12.67 -26.85
CA LEU A 436 -0.15 -11.86 -26.51
C LEU A 436 0.25 -10.60 -25.74
N VAL A 437 1.29 -10.69 -24.90
CA VAL A 437 1.92 -9.51 -24.28
C VAL A 437 2.42 -8.53 -25.34
N GLY A 438 3.11 -9.02 -26.38
CA GLY A 438 3.56 -8.20 -27.50
C GLY A 438 2.41 -7.46 -28.19
N ARG A 439 1.30 -8.15 -28.46
CA ARG A 439 0.09 -7.54 -29.03
C ARG A 439 -0.50 -6.47 -28.12
N SER A 440 -0.59 -6.74 -26.81
CA SER A 440 -1.08 -5.76 -25.83
C SER A 440 -0.21 -4.51 -25.73
N LEU A 441 1.11 -4.65 -25.90
CA LEU A 441 2.05 -3.52 -25.93
C LEU A 441 1.86 -2.66 -27.19
N GLU A 442 1.62 -3.27 -28.35
CA GLU A 442 1.36 -2.55 -29.61
C GLU A 442 0.13 -1.63 -29.53
N LEU A 443 -0.87 -1.98 -28.73
CA LEU A 443 -2.04 -1.13 -28.48
C LEU A 443 -1.67 0.24 -27.86
N ALA A 444 -0.53 0.36 -27.19
CA ALA A 444 -0.05 1.64 -26.66
C ALA A 444 0.31 2.65 -27.77
N LEU A 445 0.58 2.17 -29.00
CA LEU A 445 0.95 2.99 -30.14
C LEU A 445 -0.24 3.36 -31.02
N THR A 446 -1.40 2.74 -30.81
CA THR A 446 -2.63 3.01 -31.56
C THR A 446 -3.44 4.15 -30.93
N ASP A 447 -4.56 4.48 -31.57
CA ASP A 447 -5.54 5.48 -31.09
C ASP A 447 -6.84 4.83 -30.59
N GLU A 448 -6.83 3.52 -30.31
CA GLU A 448 -7.98 2.79 -29.75
C GLU A 448 -8.39 3.28 -28.36
N LEU A 449 -7.41 3.80 -27.61
CA LEU A 449 -7.60 4.35 -26.27
C LEU A 449 -7.22 5.83 -26.24
N PRO A 450 -7.87 6.63 -25.36
CA PRO A 450 -7.38 7.96 -25.03
C PRO A 450 -5.90 7.95 -24.67
N THR A 451 -5.17 8.99 -25.08
CA THR A 451 -3.71 9.13 -24.93
C THR A 451 -3.19 8.70 -23.56
N SER A 452 -3.79 9.18 -22.47
CA SER A 452 -3.37 8.86 -21.11
C SER A 452 -3.52 7.38 -20.74
N ARG A 453 -4.47 6.66 -21.36
CA ARG A 453 -4.71 5.23 -21.13
C ARG A 453 -3.81 4.37 -21.99
N ALA A 454 -3.62 4.74 -23.25
CA ALA A 454 -2.66 4.07 -24.13
C ALA A 454 -1.24 4.11 -23.52
N LEU A 455 -0.83 5.29 -23.01
CA LEU A 455 0.46 5.47 -22.34
C LEU A 455 0.61 4.54 -21.13
N ALA A 456 -0.46 4.33 -20.37
CA ALA A 456 -0.47 3.50 -19.17
C ALA A 456 -0.39 1.98 -19.45
N LEU A 457 -0.59 1.52 -20.69
CA LEU A 457 -0.54 0.08 -21.00
C LEU A 457 0.84 -0.52 -20.76
N VAL A 458 1.91 0.16 -21.19
CA VAL A 458 3.28 -0.38 -21.08
C VAL A 458 3.70 -0.59 -19.61
N PRO A 459 3.56 0.40 -18.69
CA PRO A 459 3.82 0.15 -17.29
C PRO A 459 2.89 -0.87 -16.64
N ARG A 460 1.63 -1.01 -17.11
CA ARG A 460 0.73 -2.06 -16.63
C ARG A 460 1.19 -3.45 -17.03
N VAL A 461 1.66 -3.63 -18.27
CA VAL A 461 2.30 -4.89 -18.68
C VAL A 461 3.47 -5.19 -17.75
N ALA A 462 4.34 -4.21 -17.47
CA ALA A 462 5.48 -4.42 -16.58
C ALA A 462 5.07 -4.87 -15.16
N ARG A 463 3.90 -4.44 -14.69
CA ARG A 463 3.35 -4.78 -13.38
C ARG A 463 2.61 -6.13 -13.36
N ASP A 464 1.79 -6.38 -14.38
CA ASP A 464 0.68 -7.36 -14.30
C ASP A 464 0.94 -8.65 -15.09
N SER A 465 1.85 -8.67 -16.07
CA SER A 465 2.03 -9.84 -16.95
C SER A 465 3.12 -10.82 -16.50
N GLY A 466 3.97 -10.41 -15.55
CA GLY A 466 5.23 -11.13 -15.26
C GLY A 466 6.34 -10.85 -16.27
N HIS A 467 6.10 -10.04 -17.32
CA HIS A 467 7.03 -9.76 -18.41
C HIS A 467 7.51 -8.29 -18.42
N ALA A 468 8.04 -7.81 -17.29
CA ALA A 468 8.65 -6.48 -17.20
C ALA A 468 9.75 -6.24 -18.24
N ASP A 469 10.48 -7.29 -18.61
CA ASP A 469 11.48 -7.26 -19.67
C ASP A 469 10.89 -6.92 -21.04
N LEU A 470 9.79 -7.56 -21.43
CA LEU A 470 9.14 -7.30 -22.72
C LEU A 470 8.60 -5.87 -22.78
N ALA A 471 8.02 -5.39 -21.68
CA ALA A 471 7.55 -4.00 -21.57
C ALA A 471 8.70 -3.00 -21.73
N TRP A 472 9.83 -3.24 -21.06
CA TRP A 472 11.00 -2.36 -21.15
C TRP A 472 11.65 -2.38 -22.53
N GLU A 473 11.85 -3.55 -23.14
CA GLU A 473 12.41 -3.66 -24.49
C GLU A 473 11.51 -3.01 -25.54
N PHE A 474 10.19 -3.15 -25.41
CA PHE A 474 9.23 -2.45 -26.24
C PHE A 474 9.30 -0.94 -26.06
N ALA A 475 9.37 -0.47 -24.81
CA ALA A 475 9.47 0.94 -24.51
C ALA A 475 10.75 1.56 -25.06
N LYS A 476 11.91 0.90 -24.90
CA LYS A 476 13.19 1.38 -25.47
C LYS A 476 13.10 1.60 -26.98
N LYS A 477 12.51 0.65 -27.72
CA LYS A 477 12.34 0.73 -29.18
C LYS A 477 11.39 1.85 -29.60
N ASN A 478 10.37 2.14 -28.80
CA ASN A 478 9.28 3.05 -29.16
C ASN A 478 9.23 4.34 -28.32
N MET A 479 10.27 4.63 -27.51
CA MET A 479 10.23 5.64 -26.46
C MET A 479 9.83 7.02 -27.00
N LYS A 480 10.39 7.42 -28.15
CA LYS A 480 10.06 8.70 -28.78
C LYS A 480 8.58 8.83 -29.13
N GLN A 481 7.91 7.74 -29.54
CA GLN A 481 6.49 7.75 -29.86
C GLN A 481 5.64 7.74 -28.59
N LEU A 482 6.02 6.96 -27.59
CA LEU A 482 5.35 6.90 -26.28
C LEU A 482 5.40 8.26 -25.58
N LEU A 483 6.57 8.89 -25.52
CA LEU A 483 6.73 10.19 -24.85
C LEU A 483 6.04 11.35 -25.57
N ARG A 484 5.70 11.24 -26.86
CA ARG A 484 4.81 12.23 -27.52
C ARG A 484 3.39 12.23 -26.96
N LYS A 485 2.97 11.10 -26.37
CA LYS A 485 1.68 10.94 -25.68
C LYS A 485 1.77 11.37 -24.20
N ALA A 486 2.96 11.60 -23.67
CA ALA A 486 3.19 12.02 -22.30
C ALA A 486 3.17 13.56 -22.17
N ASP A 487 2.62 14.07 -21.07
CA ASP A 487 2.90 15.44 -20.67
C ASP A 487 4.33 15.58 -20.13
N ALA A 488 4.81 16.81 -19.95
CA ALA A 488 6.18 17.09 -19.51
C ALA A 488 6.54 16.42 -18.16
N LEU A 489 5.53 16.11 -17.34
CA LEU A 489 5.68 15.59 -16.00
C LEU A 489 5.79 14.07 -16.01
N ALA A 490 4.93 13.41 -16.80
CA ALA A 490 4.95 11.97 -17.02
C ALA A 490 6.27 11.50 -17.66
N VAL A 491 6.93 12.33 -18.47
CA VAL A 491 8.26 12.02 -19.05
C VAL A 491 9.30 11.69 -17.96
N ASN A 492 9.24 12.34 -16.80
CA ASN A 492 10.23 12.14 -15.72
C ASN A 492 10.09 10.77 -15.03
N SER A 493 8.87 10.21 -14.97
CA SER A 493 8.58 8.97 -14.24
C SER A 493 8.28 7.78 -15.16
N TYR A 494 8.07 7.99 -16.46
CA TYR A 494 7.62 6.93 -17.37
C TYR A 494 8.60 5.75 -17.46
N ALA A 495 9.88 6.03 -17.77
CA ALA A 495 10.88 4.97 -17.85
C ALA A 495 11.19 4.35 -16.48
N PRO A 496 11.51 5.12 -15.41
CA PRO A 496 11.75 4.56 -14.08
C PRO A 496 10.59 3.72 -13.55
N GLY A 497 9.36 4.10 -13.84
CA GLY A 497 8.17 3.41 -13.36
C GLY A 497 7.96 2.00 -13.90
N MET A 498 8.55 1.66 -15.04
CA MET A 498 8.58 0.28 -15.53
C MET A 498 9.59 -0.59 -14.76
N PHE A 499 10.62 0.02 -14.17
CA PHE A 499 11.66 -0.71 -13.46
C PHE A 499 11.22 -1.12 -12.04
N THR A 500 10.23 -0.46 -11.47
CA THR A 500 9.69 -0.72 -10.12
C THR A 500 9.33 -2.20 -9.87
N PHE A 501 9.10 -2.98 -10.92
CA PHE A 501 8.65 -4.38 -10.83
C PHE A 501 9.75 -5.42 -11.01
N PHE A 502 10.99 -5.02 -11.33
CA PHE A 502 12.13 -5.93 -11.38
C PHE A 502 12.61 -6.34 -9.99
N ALA A 503 13.24 -7.51 -9.92
CA ALA A 503 13.86 -8.07 -8.71
C ALA A 503 15.29 -8.56 -9.00
N ASP A 504 16.00 -7.86 -9.88
CA ASP A 504 17.39 -8.12 -10.25
C ASP A 504 18.18 -6.80 -10.12
N SER A 505 19.22 -6.81 -9.28
CA SER A 505 20.03 -5.63 -9.00
C SER A 505 20.71 -5.06 -10.25
N ALA A 506 21.01 -5.88 -11.25
CA ALA A 506 21.59 -5.41 -12.52
C ALA A 506 20.65 -4.44 -13.27
N ARG A 507 19.33 -4.57 -13.08
CA ARG A 507 18.33 -3.66 -13.68
C ARG A 507 18.37 -2.27 -13.06
N ALA A 508 18.77 -2.15 -11.80
CA ALA A 508 18.98 -0.85 -11.18
C ALA A 508 20.14 -0.10 -11.84
N ASP A 509 21.21 -0.80 -12.20
CA ASP A 509 22.37 -0.23 -12.89
C ASP A 509 22.06 0.12 -14.34
N GLU A 510 21.29 -0.72 -15.04
CA GLU A 510 20.78 -0.40 -16.38
C GLU A 510 19.96 0.90 -16.38
N LEU A 511 19.02 1.05 -15.43
CA LEU A 511 18.22 2.27 -15.30
C LEU A 511 19.09 3.51 -15.06
N LYS A 512 20.07 3.43 -14.15
CA LYS A 512 20.99 4.54 -13.86
C LYS A 512 21.84 4.89 -15.08
N ALA A 513 22.26 3.91 -15.87
CA ALA A 513 23.01 4.14 -17.10
C ALA A 513 22.13 4.84 -18.15
N TYR A 514 20.93 4.31 -18.40
CA TYR A 514 19.95 4.89 -19.32
C TYR A 514 19.58 6.33 -18.95
N ALA A 515 19.42 6.60 -17.64
CA ALA A 515 19.08 7.93 -17.15
C ALA A 515 20.12 9.00 -17.51
N LYS A 516 21.40 8.65 -17.61
CA LYS A 516 22.48 9.60 -17.94
C LYS A 516 22.44 10.05 -19.40
N SER A 517 21.96 9.20 -20.30
CA SER A 517 21.97 9.46 -21.74
C SER A 517 20.61 9.91 -22.28
N ASP A 518 19.51 9.38 -21.75
CA ASP A 518 18.21 9.41 -22.41
C ASP A 518 17.07 10.03 -21.58
N LEU A 519 17.30 10.37 -20.31
CA LEU A 519 16.29 10.98 -19.45
C LEU A 519 16.62 12.44 -19.09
N PRO A 520 15.59 13.30 -18.92
CA PRO A 520 15.79 14.67 -18.48
C PRO A 520 16.31 14.73 -17.04
N PRO A 521 16.97 15.82 -16.63
CA PRO A 521 17.43 16.00 -15.24
C PRO A 521 16.32 15.86 -14.19
N GLY A 522 15.07 16.20 -14.55
CA GLY A 522 13.90 16.04 -13.67
C GLY A 522 13.58 14.58 -13.30
N ALA A 523 14.10 13.59 -14.03
CA ALA A 523 13.88 12.18 -13.77
C ALA A 523 14.73 11.62 -12.62
N VAL A 524 15.73 12.35 -12.12
CA VAL A 524 16.70 11.84 -11.12
C VAL A 524 16.03 11.28 -9.88
N LYS A 525 15.00 11.95 -9.33
CA LYS A 525 14.26 11.45 -8.16
C LYS A 525 13.60 10.09 -8.46
N ALA A 526 12.87 9.99 -9.56
CA ALA A 526 12.16 8.77 -9.95
C ALA A 526 13.14 7.61 -10.27
N VAL A 527 14.26 7.91 -10.92
CA VAL A 527 15.35 6.95 -11.18
C VAL A 527 15.91 6.38 -9.89
N ASN A 528 16.22 7.24 -8.93
CA ASN A 528 16.77 6.81 -7.64
C ASN A 528 15.76 5.96 -6.85
N GLN A 529 14.48 6.36 -6.84
CA GLN A 529 13.41 5.61 -6.19
C GLN A 529 13.22 4.21 -6.80
N ALA A 530 13.14 4.13 -8.13
CA ALA A 530 13.00 2.85 -8.82
C ALA A 530 14.24 1.96 -8.62
N ALA A 531 15.45 2.51 -8.67
CA ALA A 531 16.67 1.77 -8.42
C ALA A 531 16.76 1.22 -6.99
N ASP A 532 16.40 2.02 -5.97
CA ASP A 532 16.36 1.60 -4.56
C ASP A 532 15.35 0.46 -4.35
N GLU A 533 14.17 0.56 -4.96
CA GLU A 533 13.15 -0.51 -4.93
C GLU A 533 13.65 -1.80 -5.60
N VAL A 534 14.27 -1.71 -6.78
CA VAL A 534 14.82 -2.88 -7.48
C VAL A 534 15.90 -3.57 -6.65
N SER A 535 16.81 -2.79 -6.06
CA SER A 535 17.85 -3.33 -5.17
C SER A 535 17.24 -4.02 -3.95
N PHE A 536 16.22 -3.42 -3.33
CA PHE A 536 15.49 -4.06 -2.24
C PHE A 536 14.83 -5.37 -2.67
N ARG A 537 14.13 -5.37 -3.81
CA ARG A 537 13.42 -6.56 -4.30
C ARG A 537 14.35 -7.71 -4.60
N ALA A 538 15.52 -7.43 -5.19
CA ALA A 538 16.55 -8.42 -5.45
C ALA A 538 17.04 -9.07 -4.14
N GLU A 539 17.41 -8.25 -3.16
CA GLU A 539 17.84 -8.73 -1.85
C GLU A 539 16.73 -9.50 -1.11
N PHE A 540 15.50 -8.98 -1.15
CA PHE A 540 14.37 -9.61 -0.48
C PHE A 540 13.99 -10.95 -1.11
N LYS A 541 14.07 -11.08 -2.45
CA LYS A 541 13.88 -12.34 -3.18
C LYS A 541 14.82 -13.43 -2.68
N GLU A 542 16.11 -13.12 -2.51
CA GLU A 542 17.11 -14.07 -2.01
C GLU A 542 16.78 -14.53 -0.58
N ARG A 543 16.41 -13.59 0.30
CA ARG A 543 15.99 -13.92 1.67
C ARG A 543 14.75 -14.80 1.70
N LEU A 544 13.71 -14.46 0.93
CA LEU A 544 12.45 -15.21 0.90
C LEU A 544 12.67 -16.65 0.41
N THR A 545 13.45 -16.82 -0.67
CA THR A 545 13.78 -18.14 -1.23
C THR A 545 14.45 -19.05 -0.19
N THR A 546 15.38 -18.49 0.58
CA THR A 546 16.07 -19.21 1.66
C THR A 546 15.10 -19.58 2.80
N GLN A 547 14.24 -18.67 3.21
CA GLN A 547 13.36 -18.85 4.38
C GLN A 547 12.17 -19.78 4.12
N ILE A 548 11.64 -19.79 2.89
CA ILE A 548 10.61 -20.76 2.48
C ILE A 548 11.18 -22.19 2.61
N SER A 549 12.38 -22.41 2.08
CA SER A 549 13.07 -23.71 2.18
C SER A 549 13.24 -24.20 3.62
N ALA A 550 13.55 -23.30 4.55
CA ALA A 550 13.75 -23.63 5.95
C ALA A 550 12.45 -24.03 6.66
N ARG A 551 11.31 -23.42 6.30
CA ARG A 551 10.00 -23.71 6.91
C ARG A 551 9.55 -25.14 6.58
N LYS A 552 9.61 -25.55 5.32
CA LYS A 552 9.23 -26.91 4.92
C LYS A 552 10.11 -28.00 5.54
N ALA A 553 11.40 -27.72 5.71
CA ALA A 553 12.29 -28.63 6.42
C ALA A 553 11.90 -28.80 7.89
N ALA A 554 11.39 -27.74 8.54
CA ALA A 554 10.89 -27.81 9.91
C ALA A 554 9.53 -28.52 10.01
N GLU A 555 8.64 -28.34 9.04
CA GLU A 555 7.35 -29.04 8.96
C GLU A 555 7.54 -30.56 8.74
N GLY A 556 8.41 -30.96 7.80
CA GLY A 556 8.70 -32.37 7.52
C GLY A 556 9.57 -33.09 8.57
N ALA A 557 10.06 -32.39 9.60
CA ALA A 557 10.74 -33.00 10.76
C ALA A 557 9.79 -33.30 11.93
N HIS A 558 8.53 -32.83 11.84
CA HIS A 558 7.47 -33.09 12.81
C HIS A 558 6.49 -34.20 12.39
N ASP A 559 6.57 -34.65 11.14
CA ASP A 559 5.99 -35.90 10.62
C ASP A 559 6.97 -37.07 10.75
#